data_AF-A0A554MYD2-F1
#
_entry.id   AF-A0A554MYD2-F1
#
_cell.length_a   1.000
_cell.length_b   1.000
_cell.length_c   1.000
_cell.angle_alpha   90.00
_cell.angle_beta   90.00
_cell.angle_gamma   90.00
#
_symmetry.space_group_name_H-M   'P 1'
#
loop_
_entity.id
_entity.type
_entity.pdbx_description
1 polymer ?
#
loop_
_entity_poly.entity_id
_entity_poly.type
_entity_poly.pdbx_seq_one_letter_code
_entity_poly.pdbx_strand_id
1 'polypeptide(L)'
;MSEIANLVDGGRIGDAVRAARGLTPQRVRELLFASGGFMQDSGPYDEFFRRWYATLESPYLRAEAADWFCQAYLTELADVPGAEHYGAALSTESKRAVRDHLAREMRGRNISDWSTSPEEPLSKTQVRAWSIAADELAAVRLP
;
A
#
# COMPACT_ATOMS: atom_id res chain seq x y z
N MET A 1 24.65 2.21 9.04
CA MET A 1 23.99 1.36 8.03
C MET A 1 23.21 0.26 8.75
N SER A 2 21.93 0.08 8.45
CA SER A 2 21.08 -0.93 9.11
C SER A 2 21.40 -2.34 8.63
N GLU A 3 21.02 -3.37 9.39
CA GLU A 3 21.17 -4.77 8.97
C GLU A 3 20.44 -5.05 7.65
N ILE A 4 19.23 -4.49 7.46
CA ILE A 4 18.46 -4.65 6.22
C ILE A 4 19.20 -4.01 5.04
N ALA A 5 19.69 -2.78 5.20
CA ALA A 5 20.45 -2.11 4.14
C ALA A 5 21.70 -2.92 3.76
N ASN A 6 22.47 -3.40 4.75
CA ASN A 6 23.65 -4.24 4.49
C ASN A 6 23.30 -5.53 3.72
N LEU A 7 22.16 -6.15 4.03
CA LEU A 7 21.69 -7.35 3.33
C LEU A 7 21.28 -7.05 1.88
N VAL A 8 20.64 -5.90 1.64
CA VAL A 8 20.25 -5.45 0.31
C VAL A 8 21.48 -5.09 -0.53
N ASP A 9 22.40 -4.28 0.00
CA ASP A 9 23.68 -3.95 -0.64
C ASP A 9 24.49 -5.21 -0.98
N GLY A 10 24.45 -6.22 -0.11
CA GLY A 10 25.10 -7.52 -0.32
C GLY A 10 24.35 -8.48 -1.26
N GLY A 11 23.24 -8.07 -1.88
CA GLY A 11 22.42 -8.91 -2.77
C GLY A 11 21.66 -10.04 -2.08
N ARG A 12 21.63 -10.07 -0.74
CA ARG A 12 20.97 -11.09 0.08
C ARG A 12 19.47 -10.77 0.25
N ILE A 13 18.76 -10.57 -0.86
CA ILE A 13 17.38 -10.05 -0.86
C ILE A 13 16.42 -10.93 -0.07
N GLY A 14 16.55 -12.26 -0.14
CA GLY A 14 15.70 -13.18 0.62
C GLY A 14 15.85 -13.02 2.15
N ASP A 15 17.07 -12.76 2.62
CA ASP A 15 17.35 -12.50 4.03
C ASP A 15 16.81 -11.14 4.46
N ALA A 16 16.99 -10.11 3.62
CA ALA A 16 16.44 -8.78 3.86
C ALA A 16 14.91 -8.81 3.98
N VAL A 17 14.21 -9.53 3.08
CA VAL A 17 12.75 -9.69 3.13
C VAL A 17 12.31 -10.39 4.41
N ARG A 18 13.06 -11.40 4.88
CA ARG A 18 12.78 -12.07 6.16
C ARG A 18 12.97 -11.12 7.35
N ALA A 19 14.06 -10.36 7.36
CA ALA A 19 14.35 -9.38 8.41
C ALA A 19 13.32 -8.24 8.45
N ALA A 20 12.73 -7.89 7.31
CA ALA A 20 11.70 -6.85 7.18
C ALA A 20 10.27 -7.32 7.50
N ARG A 21 10.07 -8.60 7.85
CA ARG A 21 8.73 -9.12 8.17
C ARG A 21 8.14 -8.44 9.41
N GLY A 22 6.88 -8.04 9.31
CA GLY A 22 6.15 -7.39 10.40
C GLY A 22 6.53 -5.93 10.65
N LEU A 23 7.47 -5.36 9.88
CA LEU A 23 7.78 -3.93 9.94
C LEU A 23 6.75 -3.12 9.15
N THR A 24 6.47 -1.91 9.64
CA THR A 24 5.66 -0.93 8.89
C THR A 24 6.44 -0.40 7.69
N PRO A 25 5.76 0.06 6.63
CA PRO A 25 6.44 0.62 5.47
C PRO A 25 7.34 1.82 5.78
N GLN A 26 6.90 2.71 6.67
CA GLN A 26 7.74 3.79 7.17
C GLN A 26 9.03 3.26 7.79
N ARG A 27 8.94 2.24 8.65
CA ARG A 27 10.12 1.68 9.32
C ARG A 27 11.09 1.03 8.34
N VAL A 28 10.58 0.35 7.32
CA VAL A 28 11.42 -0.20 6.25
C VAL A 28 12.14 0.92 5.51
N ARG A 29 11.45 2.00 5.15
CA ARG A 29 12.06 3.16 4.47
C ARG A 29 13.19 3.79 5.30
N GLU A 30 12.96 4.01 6.60
CA GLU A 30 13.98 4.54 7.51
C GLU A 30 15.22 3.64 7.55
N LEU A 31 15.04 2.33 7.68
CA LEU A 31 16.14 1.38 7.75
C LEU A 31 16.94 1.34 6.44
N LEU A 32 16.28 1.48 5.28
CA LEU A 32 16.95 1.51 3.99
C LEU A 32 17.72 2.82 3.75
N PHE A 33 17.09 3.98 3.99
CA PHE A 33 17.62 5.26 3.48
C PHE A 33 18.10 6.25 4.55
N ALA A 34 17.59 6.18 5.79
CA ALA A 34 17.98 7.12 6.85
C ALA A 34 19.25 6.70 7.62
N SER A 35 19.78 5.51 7.35
CA SER A 35 20.87 4.87 8.13
C SER A 35 22.29 5.39 7.83
N GLY A 36 22.44 6.53 7.15
CA GLY A 36 23.72 7.21 6.90
C GLY A 36 24.65 6.52 5.90
N GLY A 37 24.15 5.58 5.10
CA GLY A 37 24.87 4.96 3.98
C GLY A 37 24.37 5.52 2.65
N PHE A 38 25.28 5.78 1.72
CA PHE A 38 24.89 6.09 0.33
C PHE A 38 24.67 4.76 -0.40
N MET A 39 23.47 4.59 -0.95
CA MET A 39 23.15 3.49 -1.85
C MET A 39 24.08 3.54 -3.06
N GLN A 40 24.80 2.44 -3.33
CA GLN A 40 25.74 2.35 -4.46
C GLN A 40 25.08 1.82 -5.74
N ASP A 41 24.08 0.95 -5.59
CA ASP A 41 23.32 0.35 -6.68
C ASP A 41 21.85 0.31 -6.25
N SER A 42 20.98 0.90 -7.06
CA SER A 42 19.53 0.95 -6.86
C SER A 42 18.82 -0.36 -7.23
N GLY A 43 19.44 -1.21 -8.04
CA GLY A 43 18.86 -2.46 -8.52
C GLY A 43 18.46 -3.43 -7.39
N PRO A 44 19.37 -3.75 -6.45
CA PRO A 44 19.05 -4.59 -5.30
C PRO A 44 17.93 -4.02 -4.42
N TYR A 45 17.82 -2.70 -4.32
CA TYR A 45 16.79 -2.03 -3.54
C TYR A 45 15.41 -2.10 -4.21
N ASP A 46 15.35 -1.95 -5.53
CA ASP A 46 14.13 -2.22 -6.31
C ASP A 46 13.68 -3.69 -6.15
N GLU A 47 14.61 -4.64 -6.28
CA GLU A 47 14.30 -6.06 -6.12
C GLU A 47 13.77 -6.37 -4.71
N PHE A 48 14.44 -5.84 -3.68
CA PHE A 48 13.97 -5.94 -2.30
C PHE A 48 12.57 -5.40 -2.15
N PHE A 49 12.31 -4.18 -2.62
CA PHE A 49 11.01 -3.54 -2.45
C PHE A 49 9.90 -4.34 -3.12
N ARG A 50 10.10 -4.77 -4.38
CA ARG A 50 9.11 -5.58 -5.10
C ARG A 50 8.76 -6.86 -4.36
N ARG A 51 9.79 -7.57 -3.85
CA ARG A 51 9.59 -8.83 -3.12
C ARG A 51 8.95 -8.62 -1.76
N TRP A 52 9.38 -7.62 -1.00
CA TRP A 52 8.80 -7.29 0.29
C TRP A 52 7.34 -6.83 0.15
N TYR A 53 7.04 -5.93 -0.79
CA TYR A 53 5.69 -5.47 -1.10
C TYR A 53 4.74 -6.64 -1.42
N ALA A 54 5.21 -7.62 -2.20
CA ALA A 54 4.42 -8.81 -2.52
C ALA A 54 4.06 -9.67 -1.29
N THR A 55 4.81 -9.56 -0.18
CA THR A 55 4.49 -10.28 1.08
C THR A 55 3.40 -9.61 1.90
N LEU A 56 3.06 -8.35 1.64
CA LEU A 56 2.02 -7.65 2.39
C LEU A 56 0.66 -8.22 1.98
N GLU A 57 -0.18 -8.65 2.93
CA GLU A 57 -1.52 -9.17 2.62
C GLU A 57 -2.61 -8.12 2.84
N SER A 58 -2.40 -7.20 3.79
CA SER A 58 -3.35 -6.13 4.09
C SER A 58 -3.38 -5.11 2.94
N PRO A 59 -4.56 -4.80 2.38
CA PRO A 59 -4.70 -3.78 1.35
C PRO A 59 -4.29 -2.39 1.87
N TYR A 60 -4.48 -2.12 3.17
CA TYR A 60 -4.07 -0.86 3.80
C TYR A 60 -2.55 -0.73 3.90
N LEU A 61 -1.86 -1.79 4.37
CA LEU A 61 -0.39 -1.79 4.42
C LEU A 61 0.23 -1.73 3.02
N ARG A 62 -0.42 -2.34 2.01
CA ARG A 62 -0.02 -2.18 0.61
C ARG A 62 -0.18 -0.73 0.13
N ALA A 63 -1.29 -0.07 0.45
CA ALA A 63 -1.47 1.34 0.08
C ALA A 63 -0.47 2.26 0.77
N GLU A 64 -0.22 2.04 2.06
CA GLU A 64 0.79 2.78 2.81
C GLU A 64 2.19 2.54 2.23
N ALA A 65 2.55 1.30 1.91
CA ALA A 65 3.82 0.99 1.26
C ALA A 65 3.91 1.64 -0.13
N ALA A 66 2.85 1.60 -0.92
CA ALA A 66 2.86 2.23 -2.23
C ALA A 66 3.08 3.75 -2.13
N ASP A 67 2.54 4.42 -1.10
CA ASP A 67 2.73 5.85 -0.89
C ASP A 67 4.19 6.17 -0.49
N TRP A 68 4.72 5.46 0.50
CA TRP A 68 6.10 5.66 0.97
C TRP A 68 7.15 5.39 -0.11
N PHE A 69 6.93 4.42 -0.98
CA PHE A 69 7.92 3.97 -1.95
C PHE A 69 7.68 4.49 -3.37
N CYS A 70 6.49 5.00 -3.71
CA CYS A 70 6.29 5.79 -4.92
C CYS A 70 7.24 6.99 -4.94
N GLN A 71 7.38 7.69 -3.80
CA GLN A 71 8.36 8.74 -3.67
C GLN A 71 9.79 8.21 -3.88
N ALA A 72 10.13 7.04 -3.33
CA ALA A 72 11.44 6.44 -3.52
C ALA A 72 11.76 6.17 -5.00
N TYR A 73 10.78 5.73 -5.79
CA TYR A 73 10.92 5.56 -7.25
C TYR A 73 11.09 6.87 -8.03
N LEU A 74 10.73 8.01 -7.44
CA LEU A 74 10.94 9.34 -8.03
C LEU A 74 12.24 10.00 -7.54
N THR A 75 12.85 9.50 -6.46
CA THR A 75 14.06 10.07 -5.86
C THR A 75 15.19 9.06 -5.74
N GLU A 76 15.18 8.20 -4.72
CA GLU A 76 16.30 7.30 -4.41
C GLU A 76 16.52 6.23 -5.48
N LEU A 77 15.46 5.74 -6.15
CA LEU A 77 15.49 4.66 -7.17
C LEU A 77 15.23 5.18 -8.59
N ALA A 78 15.41 6.48 -8.83
CA ALA A 78 15.05 7.12 -10.11
C ALA A 78 15.88 6.61 -11.30
N ASP A 79 17.06 6.03 -11.04
CA ASP A 79 17.96 5.44 -12.02
C ASP A 79 17.55 4.04 -12.47
N VAL A 80 16.62 3.38 -11.76
CA VAL A 80 16.08 2.08 -12.18
C VAL A 80 15.18 2.26 -13.43
N PRO A 81 15.42 1.52 -14.53
CA PRO A 81 14.61 1.65 -15.73
C PRO A 81 13.11 1.43 -15.47
N GLY A 82 12.29 2.44 -15.77
CA GLY A 82 10.83 2.38 -15.58
C GLY A 82 10.36 2.55 -14.14
N ALA A 83 11.23 2.94 -13.21
CA ALA A 83 10.93 3.24 -11.81
C ALA A 83 9.67 4.10 -11.62
N GLU A 84 9.63 5.27 -12.27
CA GLU A 84 8.51 6.22 -12.20
C GLU A 84 7.18 5.57 -12.61
N HIS A 85 7.19 4.84 -13.73
CA HIS A 85 5.99 4.20 -14.26
C HIS A 85 5.49 3.10 -13.29
N TYR A 86 6.42 2.34 -12.72
CA TYR A 86 6.10 1.32 -11.74
C TYR A 86 5.56 1.93 -10.44
N GLY A 87 6.20 2.96 -9.89
CA GLY A 87 5.74 3.65 -8.68
C GLY A 87 4.34 4.25 -8.85
N ALA A 88 4.08 4.90 -9.99
CA ALA A 88 2.77 5.47 -10.30
C ALA A 88 1.67 4.40 -10.44
N ALA A 89 1.97 3.29 -11.13
CA ALA A 89 1.06 2.15 -11.24
C ALA A 89 0.75 1.55 -9.86
N LEU A 90 1.77 1.38 -9.02
CA LEU A 90 1.64 0.83 -7.67
C LEU A 90 0.74 1.69 -6.77
N SER A 91 0.92 3.01 -6.79
CA SER A 91 0.08 3.95 -6.02
C SER A 91 -1.39 3.89 -6.48
N THR A 92 -1.61 3.77 -7.80
CA THR A 92 -2.96 3.68 -8.37
C THR A 92 -3.64 2.36 -8.02
N GLU A 93 -2.94 1.24 -8.20
CA GLU A 93 -3.47 -0.11 -7.98
C GLU A 93 -3.76 -0.38 -6.50
N SER A 94 -2.89 0.06 -5.61
CA SER A 94 -3.08 -0.11 -4.16
C SER A 94 -4.30 0.68 -3.65
N LYS A 95 -4.50 1.93 -4.10
CA LYS A 95 -5.70 2.72 -3.78
C LYS A 95 -6.96 2.06 -4.33
N ARG A 96 -6.90 1.50 -5.54
CA ARG A 96 -8.00 0.72 -6.12
C ARG A 96 -8.31 -0.52 -5.27
N ALA A 97 -7.29 -1.24 -4.81
CA ALA A 97 -7.46 -2.41 -3.95
C ALA A 97 -8.10 -2.07 -2.60
N VAL A 98 -7.71 -0.95 -1.97
CA VAL A 98 -8.36 -0.45 -0.74
C VAL A 98 -9.83 -0.13 -0.99
N ARG A 99 -10.14 0.61 -2.06
CA ARG A 99 -11.52 0.93 -2.45
C ARG A 99 -12.34 -0.33 -2.67
N ASP A 100 -11.81 -1.29 -3.41
CA ASP A 100 -12.52 -2.53 -3.73
C ASP A 100 -12.70 -3.42 -2.50
N HIS A 101 -11.72 -3.44 -1.59
CA HIS A 101 -11.83 -4.11 -0.30
C HIS A 101 -12.91 -3.46 0.58
N LEU A 102 -12.89 -2.13 0.74
CA LEU A 102 -13.93 -1.39 1.47
C LEU A 102 -15.32 -1.63 0.85
N ALA A 103 -15.43 -1.55 -0.47
CA ALA A 103 -16.68 -1.82 -1.17
C ALA A 103 -17.18 -3.26 -0.93
N ARG A 104 -16.29 -4.26 -0.83
CA ARG A 104 -16.68 -5.64 -0.50
C ARG A 104 -17.10 -5.80 0.96
N GLU A 105 -16.35 -5.24 1.90
CA GLU A 105 -16.72 -5.25 3.32
C GLU A 105 -18.08 -4.56 3.55
N MET A 106 -18.33 -3.44 2.85
CA MET A 106 -19.60 -2.71 2.89
C MET A 106 -20.75 -3.44 2.16
N ARG A 107 -20.48 -4.00 0.97
CA ARG A 107 -21.48 -4.79 0.21
C ARG A 107 -21.79 -6.13 0.86
N GLY A 108 -20.86 -6.67 1.66
CA GLY A 108 -21.04 -7.89 2.42
C GLY A 108 -22.06 -7.79 3.55
N ARG A 109 -22.47 -6.57 3.94
CA ARG A 109 -23.51 -6.38 4.96
C ARG A 109 -24.72 -5.56 4.55
N ASN A 110 -24.65 -4.53 3.69
CA ASN A 110 -25.79 -3.60 3.62
C ASN A 110 -26.18 -2.92 2.30
N ILE A 111 -25.44 -3.00 1.18
CA ILE A 111 -25.79 -2.11 0.03
C ILE A 111 -25.58 -2.75 -1.35
N SER A 112 -26.61 -3.46 -1.84
CA SER A 112 -26.76 -3.93 -3.22
C SER A 112 -27.29 -2.86 -4.20
N ASP A 113 -27.77 -1.71 -3.70
CA ASP A 113 -28.60 -0.77 -4.47
C ASP A 113 -27.83 0.41 -5.11
N TRP A 114 -26.57 0.22 -5.48
CA TRP A 114 -25.74 1.30 -6.03
C TRP A 114 -26.10 1.73 -7.47
N SER A 115 -27.19 1.23 -8.07
CA SER A 115 -27.47 1.42 -9.50
C SER A 115 -28.87 1.92 -9.86
N THR A 116 -29.68 2.42 -8.94
CA THR A 116 -30.92 3.11 -9.34
C THR A 116 -30.61 4.55 -9.77
N SER A 117 -30.94 4.84 -11.03
CA SER A 117 -30.82 6.13 -11.72
C SER A 117 -31.22 7.32 -10.85
N PRO A 118 -30.65 8.53 -11.02
CA PRO A 118 -31.05 9.76 -10.31
C PRO A 118 -32.54 10.13 -10.43
N GLU A 119 -33.30 9.46 -11.30
CA GLU A 119 -34.75 9.59 -11.45
C GLU A 119 -35.57 8.83 -10.39
N GLU A 120 -34.94 7.92 -9.64
CA GLU A 120 -35.58 7.19 -8.54
C GLU A 120 -34.97 7.62 -7.20
N PRO A 121 -35.63 8.52 -6.45
CA PRO A 121 -35.11 8.96 -5.16
C PRO A 121 -35.01 7.79 -4.19
N LEU A 122 -33.91 7.74 -3.43
CA LEU A 122 -33.66 6.70 -2.44
C LEU A 122 -34.83 6.57 -1.47
N SER A 123 -35.33 5.35 -1.29
CA SER A 123 -36.33 5.04 -0.27
C SER A 123 -35.77 5.32 1.13
N LYS A 124 -36.65 5.58 2.10
CA LYS A 124 -36.25 5.80 3.51
C LYS A 124 -35.44 4.63 4.09
N THR A 125 -35.74 3.41 3.66
CA THR A 125 -35.00 2.20 4.06
C THR A 125 -33.57 2.24 3.54
N GLN A 126 -33.38 2.62 2.28
CA GLN A 126 -32.04 2.80 1.70
C GLN A 126 -31.27 3.88 2.43
N VAL A 127 -31.86 5.08 2.63
CA VAL A 127 -31.21 6.17 3.37
C VAL A 127 -30.75 5.72 4.75
N ARG A 128 -31.57 4.92 5.46
CA ARG A 128 -31.22 4.37 6.76
C ARG A 128 -30.08 3.36 6.70
N ALA A 129 -30.07 2.47 5.70
CA ALA A 129 -28.97 1.53 5.47
C ALA A 129 -27.66 2.28 5.16
N TRP A 130 -27.72 3.36 4.38
CA TRP A 130 -26.59 4.24 4.12
C TRP A 130 -26.07 4.95 5.37
N SER A 131 -26.96 5.46 6.21
CA SER A 131 -26.58 6.06 7.50
C SER A 131 -25.87 5.05 8.39
N ILE A 132 -26.39 3.84 8.51
CA ILE A 132 -25.78 2.77 9.32
C ILE A 132 -24.41 2.40 8.78
N ALA A 133 -24.27 2.23 7.47
CA ALA A 133 -22.98 1.92 6.86
C ALA A 133 -21.96 3.05 7.04
N ALA A 134 -22.39 4.32 7.04
CA ALA A 134 -21.54 5.46 7.33
C ALA A 134 -21.07 5.48 8.80
N ASP A 135 -21.97 5.17 9.74
CA ASP A 135 -21.64 5.06 11.16
C ASP A 135 -20.68 3.88 11.43
N GLU A 136 -20.90 2.74 10.78
CA GLU A 136 -20.01 1.58 10.84
C GLU A 136 -18.62 1.90 10.28
N LEU A 137 -18.53 2.62 9.15
CA LEU A 137 -17.27 3.06 8.58
C LEU A 137 -16.53 4.03 9.52
N ALA A 138 -17.24 4.96 10.15
CA ALA A 138 -16.65 5.88 11.12
C ALA A 138 -16.11 5.15 12.37
N ALA A 139 -16.66 3.98 12.69
CA ALA A 139 -16.22 3.15 13.81
C ALA A 139 -15.03 2.24 13.49
N VAL A 140 -14.69 2.03 12.20
CA VAL A 140 -13.52 1.25 11.81
C VAL A 140 -12.26 1.99 12.25
N ARG A 141 -11.54 1.42 13.23
CA ARG A 141 -10.18 1.85 13.56
C ARG A 141 -9.21 1.23 12.57
N LEU A 142 -8.69 2.07 11.69
CA LEU A 142 -7.51 1.72 10.90
C LEU A 142 -6.31 1.61 11.86
N PRO A 143 -5.43 0.61 11.68
CA PRO A 143 -4.24 0.42 12.49
C PRO A 143 -3.25 1.59 12.37
#